data_AF-M9MDK4-F1
#
_entry.id   AF-M9MDK4-F1
#
_cell.length_a   1.000
_cell.length_b   1.000
_cell.length_c   1.000
_cell.angle_alpha   90.00
_cell.angle_beta   90.00
_cell.angle_gamma   90.00
#
_symmetry.space_group_name_H-M   'P 1'
#
loop_
_entity.id
_entity.type
_entity.pdbx_description
1 polymer ?
#
loop_
_entity_poly.entity_id
_entity_poly.type
_entity_poly.pdbx_seq_one_letter_code
_entity_poly.pdbx_strand_id
1 'polypeptide(L)'
;MVSTSELSSASASAYTPFLDPAFYTGDVSDDWTYKIARQDQLDQLSEARQMHQALPRPLRVLVLYGSNRQRSFSKLMSFEAARILHHLGCEVRVFDPHGLPLKDDDDAVRPFLSPTSDGQTAGTDAHPKVQELRQLVTWSEAHFWCSPEQHGNLTGIMKTMIDHIPLSLGSVRPTQGKILAVSQVNGGSQSFNAVNSLRILGRWMRMFTIPNQASLPKAWTQFTPEGRMMDSSNRERLVDVVEELVKVSCLFYGREETFASRWSERKEKAQVGRLLSQAEKEQAKDSN
;
A
#
# COMPACT_ATOMS: atom_id res chain seq x y z
N MET A 1 22.80 0.91 -7.12
CA MET A 1 22.05 0.81 -5.84
C MET A 1 21.86 2.22 -5.33
N VAL A 2 20.66 2.77 -5.49
CA VAL A 2 20.30 4.05 -4.86
C VAL A 2 20.19 3.77 -3.35
N SER A 3 21.03 4.42 -2.56
CA SER A 3 21.17 4.19 -1.13
C SER A 3 19.87 4.56 -0.40
N THR A 4 19.57 3.93 0.74
CA THR A 4 18.50 4.38 1.66
C THR A 4 18.64 5.87 2.06
N SER A 5 19.84 6.45 1.91
CA SER A 5 20.10 7.88 2.08
C SER A 5 19.55 8.77 0.94
N GLU A 6 19.37 8.27 -0.27
CA GLU A 6 18.85 9.07 -1.40
C GLU A 6 17.32 9.21 -1.34
N LEU A 7 16.60 8.27 -0.73
CA LEU A 7 15.18 8.47 -0.37
C LEU A 7 14.98 9.46 0.78
N SER A 8 16.01 9.68 1.61
CA SER A 8 16.05 10.79 2.55
C SER A 8 16.28 12.14 1.84
N SER A 9 16.72 12.13 0.57
CA SER A 9 16.98 13.34 -0.23
C SER A 9 15.80 13.72 -1.14
N ALA A 10 14.91 12.78 -1.46
CA ALA A 10 13.58 13.11 -1.97
C ALA A 10 12.85 13.91 -0.88
N SER A 11 12.41 15.13 -1.17
CA SER A 11 11.74 15.95 -0.17
C SER A 11 10.53 15.17 0.36
N ALA A 12 10.39 15.07 1.68
CA ALA A 12 9.29 14.36 2.34
C ALA A 12 7.91 14.73 1.75
N SER A 13 7.78 15.94 1.20
CA SER A 13 6.62 16.43 0.47
C SER A 13 6.21 15.61 -0.77
N ALA A 14 7.15 14.95 -1.47
CA ALA A 14 6.86 14.19 -2.67
C ALA A 14 5.92 12.99 -2.41
N TYR A 15 5.99 12.42 -1.19
CA TYR A 15 5.15 11.30 -0.78
C TYR A 15 3.91 11.71 0.02
N THR A 16 3.76 13.00 0.32
CA THR A 16 2.61 13.53 1.04
C THR A 16 1.78 14.53 0.22
N PRO A 17 1.42 14.22 -1.05
CA PRO A 17 0.63 15.13 -1.88
C PRO A 17 -0.79 15.37 -1.33
N PHE A 18 -1.26 14.53 -0.42
CA PHE A 18 -2.53 14.71 0.28
C PHE A 18 -2.54 15.90 1.26
N LEU A 19 -1.35 16.41 1.62
CA LEU A 19 -1.18 17.62 2.44
C LEU A 19 -1.03 18.90 1.62
N ASP A 20 -1.19 18.84 0.28
CA ASP A 20 -1.12 20.02 -0.57
C ASP A 20 -2.17 21.07 -0.10
N PRO A 21 -1.74 22.31 0.22
CA PRO A 21 -2.63 23.41 0.60
C PRO A 21 -3.81 23.62 -0.36
N ALA A 22 -3.67 23.28 -1.64
CA ALA A 22 -4.74 23.39 -2.64
C ALA A 22 -5.99 22.55 -2.31
N PHE A 23 -5.89 21.54 -1.44
CA PHE A 23 -7.03 20.75 -0.97
C PHE A 23 -7.78 21.37 0.23
N TYR A 24 -7.25 22.43 0.83
CA TYR A 24 -7.83 23.08 2.00
C TYR A 24 -8.37 24.46 1.60
N THR A 25 -9.65 24.70 1.81
CA THR A 25 -10.30 25.98 1.52
C THR A 25 -10.16 26.99 2.68
N GLY A 26 -9.20 26.78 3.59
CA GLY A 26 -9.05 27.49 4.85
C GLY A 26 -7.95 26.87 5.73
N ASP A 27 -8.08 27.01 7.05
CA ASP A 27 -7.17 26.38 8.01
C ASP A 27 -7.33 24.84 7.98
N VAL A 28 -6.22 24.10 8.08
CA VAL A 28 -6.23 22.63 8.24
C VAL A 28 -7.06 22.23 9.46
N SER A 29 -7.16 23.10 10.49
CA SER A 29 -8.02 22.84 11.65
C SER A 29 -9.50 22.74 11.32
N ASP A 30 -9.93 23.33 10.21
CA ASP A 30 -11.31 23.25 9.74
C ASP A 30 -11.62 21.99 8.92
N ASP A 31 -10.58 21.21 8.60
CA ASP A 31 -10.70 20.00 7.83
C ASP A 31 -11.50 18.90 8.54
N TRP A 32 -12.36 18.19 7.81
CA TRP A 32 -13.16 17.13 8.42
C TRP A 32 -12.32 15.96 8.91
N THR A 33 -11.25 15.58 8.19
CA THR A 33 -10.35 14.49 8.61
C THR A 33 -9.56 14.88 9.84
N TYR A 34 -9.20 16.15 9.96
CA TYR A 34 -8.58 16.70 11.15
C TYR A 34 -9.54 16.72 12.34
N LYS A 35 -10.78 17.19 12.14
CA LYS A 35 -11.81 17.28 13.18
C LYS A 35 -12.13 15.92 13.82
N ILE A 36 -12.27 14.85 13.02
CA ILE A 36 -12.54 13.50 13.57
C ILE A 36 -11.32 12.87 14.25
N ALA A 37 -10.11 13.34 13.94
CA ALA A 37 -8.87 12.79 14.46
C ALA A 37 -8.27 13.63 15.59
N ARG A 38 -8.93 14.70 16.06
CA ARG A 38 -8.46 15.54 17.18
C ARG A 38 -9.00 15.08 18.53
N GLN A 39 -8.35 15.57 19.59
CA GLN A 39 -8.48 15.10 20.97
C GLN A 39 -9.65 15.73 21.76
N ASP A 40 -10.27 16.80 21.25
CA ASP A 40 -11.20 17.61 22.03
C ASP A 40 -12.67 17.41 21.63
N GLN A 41 -13.47 17.10 22.66
CA GLN A 41 -14.94 16.95 22.76
C GLN A 41 -15.63 15.73 22.10
N LEU A 42 -15.16 15.19 20.98
CA LEU A 42 -15.74 14.00 20.34
C LEU A 42 -14.68 13.16 19.62
N ASP A 43 -13.70 12.65 20.36
CA ASP A 43 -12.63 11.85 19.79
C ASP A 43 -13.11 10.44 19.39
N GLN A 44 -13.69 10.36 18.18
CA GLN A 44 -14.24 9.13 17.60
C GLN A 44 -13.15 8.09 17.30
N LEU A 45 -11.88 8.49 17.25
CA LEU A 45 -10.73 7.61 16.95
C LEU A 45 -9.75 7.50 18.12
N SER A 46 -10.22 7.79 19.34
CA SER A 46 -9.41 7.85 20.57
C SER A 46 -8.61 6.58 20.82
N GLU A 47 -9.24 5.41 20.70
CA GLU A 47 -8.60 4.13 20.95
C GLU A 47 -7.47 3.86 19.94
N ALA A 48 -7.72 4.07 18.64
CA ALA A 48 -6.68 3.90 17.62
C ALA A 48 -5.50 4.85 17.87
N ARG A 49 -5.76 6.09 18.27
CA ARG A 49 -4.70 7.05 18.61
C ARG A 49 -3.91 6.61 19.83
N GLN A 50 -4.58 6.19 20.90
CA GLN A 50 -3.91 5.70 22.12
C GLN A 50 -3.03 4.49 21.84
N MET A 51 -3.53 3.53 21.06
CA MET A 51 -2.75 2.36 20.64
C MET A 51 -1.53 2.77 19.81
N HIS A 52 -1.66 3.73 18.90
CA HIS A 52 -0.56 4.23 18.08
C HIS A 52 0.48 5.00 18.93
N GLN A 53 0.03 5.86 19.85
CA GLN A 53 0.91 6.63 20.74
C GLN A 53 1.76 5.75 21.65
N ALA A 54 1.32 4.51 21.92
CA ALA A 54 2.09 3.53 22.67
C ALA A 54 3.24 2.89 21.86
N LEU A 55 3.32 3.13 20.54
CA LEU A 55 4.37 2.60 19.69
C LEU A 55 5.69 3.38 19.87
N PRO A 56 6.86 2.72 19.75
CA PRO A 56 8.16 3.38 19.91
C PRO A 56 8.53 4.30 18.75
N ARG A 57 7.88 4.16 17.58
CA ARG A 57 7.96 5.09 16.45
C ARG A 57 6.64 5.09 15.69
N PRO A 58 6.38 6.12 14.88
CA PRO A 58 5.19 6.16 14.04
C PRO A 58 5.06 4.91 13.16
N LEU A 59 3.84 4.37 13.13
CA LEU A 59 3.44 3.33 12.18
C LEU A 59 3.61 3.86 10.74
N ARG A 60 4.29 3.09 9.90
CA ARG A 60 4.58 3.44 8.51
C ARG A 60 3.55 2.83 7.56
N VAL A 61 2.79 3.69 6.89
CA VAL A 61 1.70 3.26 6.01
C VAL A 61 1.95 3.67 4.57
N LEU A 62 2.00 2.68 3.67
CA LEU A 62 2.09 2.90 2.23
C LEU A 62 0.70 2.87 1.59
N VAL A 63 0.38 3.91 0.83
CA VAL A 63 -0.89 4.05 0.13
C VAL A 63 -0.67 3.91 -1.38
N LEU A 64 -1.43 3.02 -2.01
CA LEU A 64 -1.41 2.79 -3.47
C LEU A 64 -2.78 3.06 -4.08
N TYR A 65 -2.83 3.75 -5.23
CA TYR A 65 -4.06 4.03 -5.97
C TYR A 65 -4.03 3.56 -7.43
N GLY A 66 -5.14 3.06 -7.95
CA GLY A 66 -5.22 2.38 -9.24
C GLY A 66 -5.57 3.24 -10.47
N SER A 67 -5.31 4.55 -10.50
CA SER A 67 -5.68 5.38 -11.67
C SER A 67 -4.84 6.65 -11.81
N ASN A 68 -4.33 6.87 -13.04
CA ASN A 68 -3.57 8.03 -13.50
C ASN A 68 -4.44 9.12 -14.15
N ARG A 69 -5.77 8.98 -14.13
CA ARG A 69 -6.65 10.04 -14.65
C ARG A 69 -6.42 11.34 -13.88
N GLN A 70 -6.47 12.48 -14.60
CA GLN A 70 -6.36 13.81 -13.99
C GLN A 70 -7.30 13.97 -12.79
N ARG A 71 -8.58 13.60 -12.95
CA ARG A 71 -9.55 13.47 -11.86
C ARG A 71 -9.78 12.00 -11.51
N SER A 72 -8.96 11.46 -10.61
CA SER A 72 -8.98 10.06 -10.19
C SER A 72 -9.65 9.90 -8.82
N PHE A 73 -10.85 9.31 -8.77
CA PHE A 73 -11.56 9.11 -7.49
C PHE A 73 -10.88 8.11 -6.55
N SER A 74 -10.14 7.13 -7.07
CA SER A 74 -9.33 6.24 -6.22
C SER A 74 -8.16 6.98 -5.58
N LYS A 75 -7.57 7.96 -6.30
CA LYS A 75 -6.53 8.85 -5.76
C LYS A 75 -7.12 9.76 -4.67
N LEU A 76 -8.29 10.36 -4.92
CA LEU A 76 -8.98 11.20 -3.92
C LEU A 76 -9.36 10.41 -2.66
N MET A 77 -9.94 9.21 -2.81
CA MET A 77 -10.26 8.33 -1.68
C MET A 77 -9.00 7.91 -0.90
N SER A 78 -7.91 7.62 -1.61
CA SER A 78 -6.61 7.32 -1.00
C SER A 78 -6.03 8.50 -0.23
N PHE A 79 -6.23 9.73 -0.71
CA PHE A 79 -5.80 10.94 -0.02
C PHE A 79 -6.59 11.19 1.25
N GLU A 80 -7.90 10.93 1.26
CA GLU A 80 -8.68 11.03 2.50
C GLU A 80 -8.25 9.98 3.52
N ALA A 81 -8.01 8.73 3.10
CA ALA A 81 -7.43 7.71 3.98
C ALA A 81 -6.05 8.16 4.54
N ALA A 82 -5.20 8.72 3.69
CA ALA A 82 -3.87 9.21 4.06
C ALA A 82 -3.93 10.37 5.06
N ARG A 83 -4.89 11.30 4.93
CA ARG A 83 -5.08 12.39 5.90
C ARG A 83 -5.52 11.88 7.26
N ILE A 84 -6.51 10.97 7.31
CA ILE A 84 -6.96 10.37 8.58
C ILE A 84 -5.79 9.67 9.27
N LEU A 85 -5.04 8.82 8.53
CA LEU A 85 -3.84 8.14 9.04
C LEU A 85 -2.78 9.14 9.56
N HIS A 86 -2.53 10.21 8.82
CA HIS A 86 -1.58 11.25 9.20
C HIS A 86 -2.00 11.96 10.49
N HIS A 87 -3.28 12.31 10.63
CA HIS A 87 -3.82 12.93 11.84
C HIS A 87 -3.87 11.98 13.05
N LEU A 88 -3.92 10.67 12.81
CA LEU A 88 -3.70 9.65 13.85
C LEU A 88 -2.23 9.49 14.26
N GLY A 89 -1.30 10.20 13.59
CA GLY A 89 0.13 10.19 13.92
C GLY A 89 0.96 9.20 13.10
N CYS A 90 0.39 8.53 12.11
CA CYS A 90 1.14 7.62 11.24
C CYS A 90 2.09 8.37 10.29
N GLU A 91 3.23 7.75 9.96
CA GLU A 91 4.09 8.19 8.86
C GLU A 91 3.51 7.62 7.55
N VAL A 92 2.89 8.46 6.72
CA VAL A 92 2.16 8.00 5.53
C VAL A 92 2.89 8.42 4.27
N ARG A 93 3.06 7.49 3.32
CA ARG A 93 3.60 7.76 1.99
C ARG A 93 2.65 7.26 0.92
N VAL A 94 2.33 8.12 -0.05
CA VAL A 94 1.53 7.75 -1.22
C VAL A 94 2.46 7.59 -2.42
N PHE A 95 2.42 6.44 -3.08
CA PHE A 95 3.19 6.22 -4.30
C PHE A 95 2.42 6.75 -5.52
N ASP A 96 3.09 7.55 -6.35
CA ASP A 96 2.55 7.97 -7.66
C ASP A 96 2.94 6.95 -8.75
N PRO A 97 1.99 6.25 -9.39
CA PRO A 97 2.31 5.25 -10.40
C PRO A 97 2.58 5.83 -11.81
N HIS A 98 2.60 7.15 -11.99
CA HIS A 98 3.03 7.73 -13.26
C HIS A 98 4.46 7.30 -13.63
N GLY A 99 4.63 6.86 -14.89
CA GLY A 99 5.92 6.39 -15.40
C GLY A 99 6.33 5.00 -14.92
N LEU A 100 5.50 4.26 -14.17
CA LEU A 100 5.79 2.87 -13.84
C LEU A 100 5.62 1.99 -15.11
N PRO A 101 6.67 1.28 -15.56
CA PRO A 101 6.57 0.45 -16.76
C PRO A 101 5.70 -0.78 -16.49
N LEU A 102 5.22 -1.41 -17.56
CA LEU A 102 4.66 -2.75 -17.44
C LEU A 102 5.74 -3.72 -16.98
N LYS A 103 5.33 -4.78 -16.28
CA LYS A 103 6.26 -5.83 -15.86
C LYS A 103 6.73 -6.62 -17.07
N ASP A 104 8.02 -6.92 -17.11
CA ASP A 104 8.70 -7.69 -18.17
C ASP A 104 8.63 -7.04 -19.57
N ASP A 105 8.32 -5.74 -19.65
CA ASP A 105 8.41 -4.93 -20.86
C ASP A 105 9.80 -4.29 -20.96
N ASP A 106 10.78 -5.09 -21.40
CA ASP A 106 12.18 -4.69 -21.52
C ASP A 106 12.37 -3.53 -22.51
N ASP A 107 11.50 -3.41 -23.52
CA ASP A 107 11.54 -2.33 -24.50
C ASP A 107 11.18 -0.98 -23.88
N ALA A 108 10.19 -0.94 -22.98
CA ALA A 108 9.81 0.26 -22.24
C ALA A 108 10.93 0.80 -21.32
N VAL A 109 11.90 -0.04 -20.95
CA VAL A 109 12.99 0.33 -20.05
C VAL A 109 14.35 0.45 -20.72
N ARG A 110 14.47 0.18 -22.04
CA ARG A 110 15.70 0.37 -22.83
C ARG A 110 16.41 1.72 -22.58
N PRO A 111 15.71 2.87 -22.48
CA PRO A 111 16.39 4.15 -22.20
C PRO A 111 17.07 4.22 -20.83
N PHE A 112 16.67 3.37 -19.89
CA PHE A 112 17.18 3.32 -18.51
C PHE A 112 18.14 2.16 -18.27
N LEU A 113 18.35 1.29 -19.27
CA LEU A 113 19.18 0.10 -19.16
C LEU A 113 20.62 0.42 -19.56
N SER A 114 21.56 0.14 -18.66
CA SER A 114 22.99 0.07 -19.00
C SER A 114 23.33 -1.37 -19.40
N PRO A 115 24.14 -1.59 -20.46
CA PRO A 115 24.66 -2.92 -20.76
C PRO A 115 25.45 -3.44 -19.56
N THR A 116 25.11 -4.61 -19.04
CA THR A 116 25.96 -5.31 -18.06
C THR A 116 27.04 -6.09 -18.79
N SER A 117 28.16 -6.35 -18.12
CA SER A 117 29.29 -7.14 -18.65
C SER A 117 28.91 -8.56 -19.10
N ASP A 118 27.74 -9.03 -18.70
CA ASP A 118 27.31 -10.42 -18.78
C ASP A 118 26.26 -10.61 -19.90
N GLY A 119 25.95 -9.54 -20.66
CA GLY A 119 24.96 -9.54 -21.74
C GLY A 119 23.50 -9.55 -21.29
N GLN A 120 23.23 -9.54 -19.97
CA GLN A 120 21.88 -9.44 -19.41
C GLN A 120 21.52 -7.98 -19.12
N THR A 121 20.57 -7.42 -19.84
CA THR A 121 19.96 -6.15 -19.43
C THR A 121 19.16 -6.36 -18.15
N ALA A 122 19.31 -5.47 -17.16
CA ALA A 122 18.71 -5.54 -15.83
C ALA A 122 17.16 -5.43 -15.79
N GLY A 123 16.51 -5.64 -16.94
CA GLY A 123 15.07 -5.68 -17.15
C GLY A 123 14.31 -4.50 -16.57
N THR A 124 12.99 -4.67 -16.45
CA THR A 124 12.12 -3.68 -15.80
C THR A 124 12.47 -3.43 -14.33
N ASP A 125 13.18 -4.36 -13.70
CA ASP A 125 13.65 -4.28 -12.33
C ASP A 125 14.57 -3.08 -12.06
N ALA A 126 15.39 -2.66 -13.02
CA ALA A 126 16.29 -1.52 -12.86
C ALA A 126 15.59 -0.15 -12.96
N HIS A 127 14.32 -0.10 -13.38
CA HIS A 127 13.63 1.16 -13.61
C HIS A 127 13.47 1.98 -12.31
N PRO A 128 13.73 3.29 -12.30
CA PRO A 128 13.69 4.12 -11.08
C PRO A 128 12.37 4.02 -10.31
N LYS A 129 11.22 4.04 -11.02
CA LYS A 129 9.89 3.88 -10.39
C LYS A 129 9.66 2.50 -9.76
N VAL A 130 10.28 1.44 -10.30
CA VAL A 130 10.18 0.08 -9.74
C VAL A 130 11.02 -0.01 -8.48
N GLN A 131 12.23 0.54 -8.50
CA GLN A 131 13.10 0.63 -7.32
C GLN A 131 12.45 1.46 -6.21
N GLU A 132 11.89 2.62 -6.54
CA GLU A 132 11.14 3.46 -5.62
C GLU A 132 9.97 2.70 -4.97
N LEU A 133 9.13 2.03 -5.77
CA LEU A 133 8.02 1.23 -5.27
C LEU A 133 8.51 0.15 -4.30
N ARG A 134 9.55 -0.62 -4.68
CA ARG A 134 10.10 -1.69 -3.83
C ARG A 134 10.69 -1.15 -2.53
N GLN A 135 11.33 0.01 -2.56
CA GLN A 135 11.86 0.66 -1.36
C GLN A 135 10.73 1.14 -0.43
N LEU A 136 9.67 1.74 -0.97
CA LEU A 136 8.48 2.13 -0.20
C LEU A 136 7.79 0.91 0.41
N VAL A 137 7.65 -0.17 -0.36
CA VAL A 137 7.10 -1.42 0.14
C VAL A 137 8.01 -2.04 1.20
N THR A 138 9.33 -1.84 1.14
CA THR A 138 10.23 -2.32 2.22
C THR A 138 10.09 -1.46 3.48
N TRP A 139 9.96 -0.14 3.33
CA TRP A 139 9.81 0.84 4.42
C TRP A 139 8.51 0.67 5.22
N SER A 140 7.42 0.25 4.57
CA SER A 140 6.08 0.18 5.17
C SER A 140 5.92 -0.91 6.23
N GLU A 141 4.89 -0.80 7.06
CA GLU A 141 4.43 -1.85 7.98
C GLU A 141 2.98 -2.24 7.70
N ALA A 142 2.23 -1.29 7.18
CA ALA A 142 0.85 -1.47 6.75
C ALA A 142 0.62 -0.81 5.39
N HIS A 143 -0.32 -1.34 4.61
CA HIS A 143 -0.71 -0.78 3.32
C HIS A 143 -2.20 -0.43 3.27
N PHE A 144 -2.53 0.59 2.49
CA PHE A 144 -3.89 0.88 2.04
C PHE A 144 -3.92 0.86 0.51
N TRP A 145 -4.71 -0.04 -0.08
CA TRP A 145 -4.84 -0.18 -1.53
C TRP A 145 -6.22 0.27 -2.01
N CYS A 146 -6.26 1.17 -2.99
CA CYS A 146 -7.50 1.65 -3.59
C CYS A 146 -7.51 1.48 -5.10
N SER A 147 -8.35 0.58 -5.61
CA SER A 147 -8.53 0.41 -7.06
C SER A 147 -9.88 0.95 -7.52
N PRO A 148 -9.96 1.69 -8.64
CA PRO A 148 -11.20 1.76 -9.38
C PRO A 148 -11.64 0.36 -9.83
N GLU A 149 -12.93 0.21 -10.07
CA GLU A 149 -13.45 -0.91 -10.85
C GLU A 149 -13.58 -0.51 -12.32
N GLN A 150 -12.79 -1.14 -13.18
CA GLN A 150 -12.81 -0.92 -14.62
C GLN A 150 -13.14 -2.24 -15.33
N HIS A 151 -14.16 -2.21 -16.19
CA HIS A 151 -14.72 -3.41 -16.82
C HIS A 151 -15.03 -4.55 -15.81
N GLY A 152 -15.51 -4.17 -14.61
CA GLY A 152 -15.90 -5.12 -13.57
C GLY A 152 -14.74 -5.75 -12.79
N ASN A 153 -13.51 -5.24 -12.90
CA ASN A 153 -12.36 -5.77 -12.15
C ASN A 153 -11.40 -4.65 -11.69
N LEU A 154 -10.36 -5.01 -10.93
CA LEU A 154 -9.29 -4.08 -10.55
C LEU A 154 -8.57 -3.54 -11.79
N THR A 155 -7.97 -2.35 -11.69
CA THR A 155 -7.33 -1.72 -12.85
C THR A 155 -5.98 -2.33 -13.18
N GLY A 156 -5.58 -2.24 -14.45
CA GLY A 156 -4.23 -2.60 -14.88
C GLY A 156 -3.14 -1.87 -14.09
N ILE A 157 -3.31 -0.57 -13.82
CA ILE A 157 -2.37 0.23 -13.03
C ILE A 157 -2.16 -0.36 -11.63
N MET A 158 -3.26 -0.71 -10.94
CA MET A 158 -3.18 -1.34 -9.62
C MET A 158 -2.45 -2.69 -9.69
N LYS A 159 -2.76 -3.49 -10.71
CA LYS A 159 -2.15 -4.80 -10.92
C LYS A 159 -0.66 -4.70 -11.22
N THR A 160 -0.26 -3.77 -12.09
CA THR A 160 1.15 -3.50 -12.45
C THR A 160 1.98 -3.12 -11.23
N MET A 161 1.45 -2.27 -10.33
CA MET A 161 2.15 -1.98 -9.07
C MET A 161 2.38 -3.26 -8.26
N ILE A 162 1.35 -4.09 -8.07
CA ILE A 162 1.47 -5.33 -7.28
C ILE A 162 2.44 -6.33 -7.96
N ASP A 163 2.42 -6.42 -9.29
CA ASP A 163 3.26 -7.34 -10.05
C ASP A 163 4.75 -7.02 -9.93
N HIS A 164 5.10 -5.75 -9.77
CA HIS A 164 6.46 -5.30 -9.50
C HIS A 164 6.97 -5.60 -8.09
N ILE A 165 6.10 -6.05 -7.18
CA ILE A 165 6.46 -6.43 -5.81
C ILE A 165 6.75 -7.93 -5.77
N PRO A 166 8.01 -8.36 -5.63
CA PRO A 166 8.34 -9.78 -5.51
C PRO A 166 7.99 -10.32 -4.11
N LEU A 167 7.71 -11.62 -4.02
CA LEU A 167 7.53 -12.31 -2.73
C LEU A 167 8.85 -12.45 -1.95
N SER A 168 9.99 -12.41 -2.64
CA SER A 168 11.33 -12.50 -2.06
C SER A 168 12.31 -11.64 -2.87
N LEU A 169 13.08 -10.80 -2.19
CA LEU A 169 14.28 -10.12 -2.68
C LEU A 169 15.47 -10.68 -1.92
N GLY A 170 16.08 -11.75 -2.44
CA GLY A 170 17.05 -12.54 -1.69
C GLY A 170 16.41 -13.11 -0.41
N SER A 171 16.92 -12.71 0.76
CA SER A 171 16.40 -13.13 2.07
C SER A 171 15.22 -12.31 2.59
N VAL A 172 14.94 -11.14 1.99
CA VAL A 172 13.90 -10.21 2.45
C VAL A 172 12.57 -10.54 1.79
N ARG A 173 11.49 -10.63 2.58
CA ARG A 173 10.12 -10.83 2.08
C ARG A 173 9.31 -9.56 2.29
N PRO A 174 9.27 -8.66 1.30
CA PRO A 174 8.96 -7.25 1.53
C PRO A 174 7.52 -6.97 1.95
N THR A 175 6.57 -7.87 1.67
CA THR A 175 5.16 -7.73 2.09
C THR A 175 4.73 -8.73 3.16
N GLN A 176 5.54 -9.74 3.46
CA GLN A 176 5.10 -10.84 4.31
C GLN A 176 4.87 -10.35 5.74
N GLY A 177 3.68 -10.60 6.28
CA GLY A 177 3.31 -10.24 7.65
C GLY A 177 2.83 -8.80 7.84
N LYS A 178 2.86 -7.98 6.79
CA LYS A 178 2.34 -6.60 6.82
C LYS A 178 0.82 -6.59 6.83
N ILE A 179 0.23 -5.56 7.42
CA ILE A 179 -1.23 -5.39 7.46
C ILE A 179 -1.70 -4.73 6.16
N LEU A 180 -2.88 -5.11 5.67
CA LEU A 180 -3.46 -4.56 4.45
C LEU A 180 -4.93 -4.16 4.67
N ALA A 181 -5.27 -2.93 4.30
CA ALA A 181 -6.64 -2.52 4.03
C ALA A 181 -6.87 -2.38 2.52
N VAL A 182 -8.06 -2.78 2.07
CA VAL A 182 -8.45 -2.68 0.66
C VAL A 182 -9.70 -1.82 0.49
N SER A 183 -9.72 -1.05 -0.58
CA SER A 183 -10.85 -0.23 -0.97
C SER A 183 -11.04 -0.16 -2.48
N GLN A 184 -12.23 0.21 -2.90
CA GLN A 184 -12.51 0.50 -4.31
C GLN A 184 -13.42 1.71 -4.51
N VAL A 185 -13.39 2.22 -5.74
CA VAL A 185 -14.35 3.22 -6.23
C VAL A 185 -15.04 2.71 -7.50
N ASN A 186 -16.34 3.01 -7.63
CA ASN A 186 -17.15 2.64 -8.79
C ASN A 186 -17.72 3.88 -9.47
N GLY A 187 -17.78 3.86 -10.80
CA GLY A 187 -18.53 4.87 -11.56
C GLY A 187 -20.05 4.67 -11.49
N GLY A 188 -20.49 3.41 -11.35
CA GLY A 188 -21.90 3.01 -11.31
C GLY A 188 -22.38 2.59 -9.92
N SER A 189 -23.36 1.69 -9.89
CA SER A 189 -23.87 1.06 -8.67
C SER A 189 -22.77 0.36 -7.86
N GLN A 190 -23.07 0.07 -6.60
CA GLN A 190 -22.13 -0.59 -5.71
C GLN A 190 -21.74 -1.97 -6.25
N SER A 191 -20.46 -2.28 -6.13
CA SER A 191 -19.86 -3.55 -6.50
C SER A 191 -18.74 -3.87 -5.51
N PHE A 192 -18.22 -5.09 -5.54
CA PHE A 192 -17.11 -5.53 -4.68
C PHE A 192 -16.05 -6.30 -5.45
N ASN A 193 -16.09 -6.29 -6.78
CA ASN A 193 -15.21 -7.14 -7.59
C ASN A 193 -13.74 -6.76 -7.40
N ALA A 194 -13.42 -5.46 -7.43
CA ALA A 194 -12.05 -5.00 -7.27
C ALA A 194 -11.50 -5.31 -5.87
N VAL A 195 -12.25 -5.05 -4.79
CA VAL A 195 -11.81 -5.38 -3.42
C VAL A 195 -11.70 -6.88 -3.17
N ASN A 196 -12.56 -7.70 -3.78
CA ASN A 196 -12.46 -9.15 -3.71
C ASN A 196 -11.16 -9.65 -4.37
N SER A 197 -10.84 -9.15 -5.56
CA SER A 197 -9.56 -9.44 -6.23
C SER A 197 -8.36 -8.94 -5.42
N LEU A 198 -8.44 -7.73 -4.84
CA LEU A 198 -7.37 -7.18 -4.00
C LEU A 198 -7.15 -7.98 -2.72
N ARG A 199 -8.21 -8.50 -2.09
CA ARG A 199 -8.13 -9.37 -0.91
C ARG A 199 -7.45 -10.69 -1.23
N ILE A 200 -7.79 -11.28 -2.37
CA ILE A 200 -7.10 -12.45 -2.90
C ILE A 200 -5.62 -12.11 -3.14
N LEU A 201 -5.31 -10.99 -3.80
CA LEU A 201 -3.92 -10.56 -4.00
C LEU A 201 -3.18 -10.35 -2.67
N GLY A 202 -3.80 -9.73 -1.67
CA GLY A 202 -3.23 -9.58 -0.32
C GLY A 202 -2.83 -10.90 0.31
N ARG A 203 -3.68 -11.94 0.19
CA ARG A 203 -3.36 -13.31 0.61
C ARG A 203 -2.16 -13.88 -0.14
N TRP A 204 -2.09 -13.70 -1.47
CA TRP A 204 -0.94 -14.14 -2.29
C TRP A 204 0.35 -13.44 -1.85
N MET A 205 0.28 -12.13 -1.54
CA MET A 205 1.38 -11.32 -1.01
C MET A 205 1.70 -11.61 0.47
N ARG A 206 1.01 -12.59 1.09
CA ARG A 206 1.18 -13.02 2.49
C ARG A 206 0.99 -11.87 3.49
N MET A 207 0.10 -10.94 3.16
CA MET A 207 -0.31 -9.84 4.03
C MET A 207 -1.52 -10.25 4.88
N PHE A 208 -1.64 -9.67 6.06
CA PHE A 208 -2.83 -9.79 6.89
C PHE A 208 -3.85 -8.74 6.44
N THR A 209 -4.77 -9.15 5.58
CA THR A 209 -5.83 -8.24 5.09
C THR A 209 -6.92 -8.13 6.15
N ILE A 210 -7.13 -6.92 6.67
CA ILE A 210 -8.16 -6.67 7.70
C ILE A 210 -9.57 -7.03 7.16
N PRO A 211 -10.51 -7.46 8.03
CA PRO A 211 -11.82 -7.87 7.58
C PRO A 211 -12.62 -6.73 6.93
N ASN A 212 -12.56 -5.52 7.48
CA ASN A 212 -13.31 -4.39 6.96
C ASN A 212 -12.74 -3.89 5.61
N GLN A 213 -13.59 -3.31 4.78
CA GLN A 213 -13.23 -2.77 3.47
C GLN A 213 -14.22 -1.69 3.03
N ALA A 214 -13.77 -0.78 2.16
CA ALA A 214 -14.60 0.30 1.64
C ALA A 214 -14.87 0.13 0.13
N SER A 215 -16.11 0.32 -0.29
CA SER A 215 -16.50 0.33 -1.70
C SER A 215 -17.41 1.52 -1.96
N LEU A 216 -16.94 2.49 -2.75
CA LEU A 216 -17.61 3.77 -2.97
C LEU A 216 -18.40 3.76 -4.29
N PRO A 217 -19.74 3.56 -4.26
CA PRO A 217 -20.58 3.64 -5.45
C PRO A 217 -20.68 5.07 -5.97
N LYS A 218 -20.91 5.22 -7.28
CA LYS A 218 -21.14 6.51 -7.95
C LYS A 218 -20.15 7.59 -7.47
N ALA A 219 -18.86 7.27 -7.41
CA ALA A 219 -17.86 8.08 -6.70
C ALA A 219 -17.84 9.55 -7.13
N TRP A 220 -18.23 9.86 -8.37
CA TRP A 220 -18.36 11.22 -8.88
C TRP A 220 -19.38 12.10 -8.13
N THR A 221 -20.34 11.52 -7.41
CA THR A 221 -21.29 12.24 -6.55
C THR A 221 -20.85 12.35 -5.10
N GLN A 222 -19.68 11.84 -4.74
CA GLN A 222 -19.23 11.68 -3.35
C GLN A 222 -18.08 12.62 -2.99
N PHE A 223 -17.60 13.41 -3.95
CA PHE A 223 -16.54 14.40 -3.75
C PHE A 223 -16.97 15.80 -4.19
N THR A 224 -16.51 16.82 -3.47
CA THR A 224 -16.65 18.23 -3.84
C THR A 224 -15.84 18.56 -5.11
N PRO A 225 -16.06 19.72 -5.75
CA PRO A 225 -15.23 20.17 -6.87
C PRO A 225 -13.72 20.17 -6.56
N GLU A 226 -13.35 20.54 -5.34
CA GLU A 226 -11.98 20.59 -4.81
C GLU A 226 -11.41 19.19 -4.50
N GLY A 227 -12.22 18.14 -4.62
CA GLY A 227 -11.79 16.76 -4.47
C GLY A 227 -11.85 16.24 -3.02
N ARG A 228 -12.69 16.85 -2.17
CA ARG A 228 -12.89 16.43 -0.78
C ARG A 228 -14.10 15.53 -0.63
N MET A 229 -14.00 14.47 0.16
CA MET A 229 -15.09 13.53 0.36
C MET A 229 -16.21 14.16 1.19
N MET A 230 -17.43 14.09 0.67
CA MET A 230 -18.61 14.65 1.30
C MET A 230 -19.14 13.73 2.42
N ASP A 231 -19.91 14.32 3.33
CA ASP A 231 -20.54 13.58 4.41
C ASP A 231 -21.52 12.53 3.88
N SER A 232 -21.32 11.29 4.33
CA SER A 232 -22.07 10.11 3.88
C SER A 232 -21.69 8.89 4.72
N SER A 233 -22.55 7.87 4.70
CA SER A 233 -22.23 6.55 5.25
C SER A 233 -21.00 5.89 4.59
N ASN A 234 -20.70 6.24 3.33
CA ASN A 234 -19.49 5.77 2.68
C ASN A 234 -18.22 6.41 3.27
N ARG A 235 -18.32 7.66 3.74
CA ARG A 235 -17.26 8.36 4.45
C ARG A 235 -17.02 7.73 5.81
N GLU A 236 -18.09 7.46 6.57
CA GLU A 236 -18.02 6.72 7.84
C GLU A 236 -17.34 5.36 7.64
N ARG A 237 -17.72 4.61 6.60
CA ARG A 237 -17.06 3.33 6.29
C ARG A 237 -15.57 3.48 6.01
N LEU A 238 -15.14 4.56 5.35
CA LEU A 238 -13.71 4.81 5.14
C LEU A 238 -12.99 5.03 6.47
N VAL A 239 -13.61 5.78 7.39
CA VAL A 239 -13.10 6.02 8.74
C VAL A 239 -12.96 4.69 9.50
N ASP A 240 -13.98 3.84 9.51
CA ASP A 240 -13.94 2.51 10.17
C ASP A 240 -12.77 1.64 9.65
N VAL A 241 -12.55 1.64 8.33
CA VAL A 241 -11.48 0.86 7.70
C VAL A 241 -10.10 1.38 8.10
N VAL A 242 -9.93 2.70 8.13
CA VAL A 242 -8.66 3.32 8.53
C VAL A 242 -8.39 3.11 10.02
N GLU A 243 -9.42 3.22 10.86
CA GLU A 243 -9.32 2.95 12.29
C GLU A 243 -8.89 1.50 12.54
N GLU A 244 -9.58 0.53 11.92
CA GLU A 244 -9.26 -0.89 12.04
C GLU A 244 -7.84 -1.21 11.53
N LEU A 245 -7.43 -0.58 10.42
CA LEU A 245 -6.06 -0.70 9.92
C LEU A 245 -5.03 -0.29 10.98
N VAL A 246 -5.22 0.84 11.65
CA VAL A 246 -4.30 1.31 12.70
C VAL A 246 -4.31 0.38 13.90
N LYS A 247 -5.49 0.02 14.43
CA LYS A 247 -5.62 -0.85 15.62
C LYS A 247 -4.95 -2.20 15.38
N VAL A 248 -5.25 -2.86 14.26
CA VAL A 248 -4.66 -4.17 13.91
C VAL A 248 -3.15 -4.04 13.68
N SER A 249 -2.70 -2.97 13.02
CA SER A 249 -1.26 -2.74 12.82
C SER A 249 -0.52 -2.55 14.14
N CYS A 250 -1.11 -1.86 15.12
CA CYS A 250 -0.52 -1.73 16.44
C CYS A 250 -0.38 -3.08 17.17
N LEU A 251 -1.33 -4.00 17.00
CA LEU A 251 -1.24 -5.36 17.59
C LEU A 251 -0.11 -6.21 16.98
N PHE A 252 0.17 -6.00 15.69
CA PHE A 252 1.20 -6.72 14.94
C PHE A 252 2.58 -6.06 14.98
N TYR A 253 2.64 -4.81 15.45
CA TYR A 253 3.85 -4.00 15.45
C TYR A 253 5.03 -4.71 16.12
N GLY A 254 6.13 -4.88 15.40
CA GLY A 254 7.35 -5.54 15.90
C GLY A 254 7.23 -7.05 16.10
N ARG A 255 6.15 -7.68 15.59
CA ARG A 255 5.90 -9.13 15.68
C ARG A 255 5.91 -9.83 14.33
N GLU A 256 6.39 -9.17 13.29
CA GLU A 256 6.39 -9.66 11.90
C GLU A 256 7.09 -11.03 11.80
N GLU A 257 8.23 -11.20 12.46
CA GLU A 257 8.98 -12.45 12.49
C GLU A 257 8.22 -13.57 13.20
N THR A 258 7.46 -13.24 14.26
CA THR A 258 6.66 -14.23 15.00
C THR A 258 5.59 -14.82 14.10
N PHE A 259 4.82 -13.97 13.41
CA PHE A 259 3.77 -14.41 12.50
C PHE A 259 4.30 -14.98 11.19
N ALA A 260 5.52 -14.62 10.79
CA ALA A 260 6.22 -15.20 9.65
C ALA A 260 6.86 -16.57 9.93
N SER A 261 7.05 -16.94 11.20
CA SER A 261 7.75 -18.17 11.59
C SER A 261 6.89 -19.40 11.35
N ARG A 262 7.06 -20.03 10.17
CA ARG A 262 6.31 -21.24 9.78
C ARG A 262 6.98 -22.51 10.26
N TRP A 263 6.19 -23.46 10.74
CA TRP A 263 6.67 -24.78 11.16
C TRP A 263 7.42 -25.51 10.03
N SER A 264 6.89 -25.48 8.80
CA SER A 264 7.51 -26.11 7.63
C SER A 264 8.88 -25.52 7.31
N GLU A 265 9.00 -24.19 7.37
CA GLU A 265 10.27 -23.48 7.15
C GLU A 265 11.30 -23.78 8.26
N ARG A 266 10.86 -23.91 9.52
CA ARG A 266 11.76 -24.32 10.62
C ARG A 266 12.24 -25.76 10.47
N LYS A 267 11.34 -26.69 10.09
CA LYS A 267 11.69 -28.08 9.82
C LYS A 267 12.72 -28.19 8.69
N GLU A 268 12.51 -27.46 7.60
CA GLU A 268 13.42 -27.42 6.46
C GLU A 268 14.80 -26.86 6.84
N LYS A 269 14.84 -25.74 7.56
CA LYS A 269 16.10 -25.17 8.09
C LYS A 269 16.83 -26.15 9.01
N ALA A 270 16.11 -26.91 9.83
CA ALA A 270 16.73 -27.92 10.70
C ALA A 270 17.34 -29.10 9.92
N GLN A 271 16.77 -29.44 8.76
CA GLN A 271 17.24 -30.55 7.92
C GLN A 271 18.39 -30.15 6.99
N VAL A 272 18.31 -28.96 6.39
CA VAL A 272 19.19 -28.54 5.28
C VAL A 272 20.09 -27.35 5.67
N GLY A 273 19.90 -26.77 6.86
CA GLY A 273 20.63 -25.59 7.35
C GLY A 273 20.15 -24.26 6.76
N ARG A 274 19.35 -24.29 5.69
CA ARG A 274 18.76 -23.11 5.03
C ARG A 274 17.40 -23.43 4.42
N LEU A 275 16.72 -22.40 3.92
CA LEU A 275 15.55 -22.59 3.06
C LEU A 275 16.02 -22.81 1.62
N LEU A 276 15.47 -23.84 0.99
CA LEU A 276 15.62 -24.14 -0.42
C LEU A 276 14.59 -23.33 -1.22
N SER A 277 15.01 -22.92 -2.41
CA SER A 277 14.13 -22.43 -3.46
C SER A 277 13.19 -23.54 -3.93
N GLN A 278 12.08 -23.18 -4.58
CA GLN A 278 11.15 -24.17 -5.12
C GLN A 278 11.84 -25.06 -6.17
N ALA A 279 12.72 -24.50 -7.01
CA ALA A 279 13.46 -25.26 -8.00
C ALA A 279 14.38 -26.32 -7.36
N GLU A 280 15.12 -25.94 -6.30
CA GLU A 280 15.94 -26.88 -5.53
C GLU A 280 15.09 -28.00 -4.90
N LYS A 281 13.88 -27.68 -4.43
CA LYS A 281 12.95 -28.69 -3.88
C LYS A 281 12.44 -29.66 -4.92
N GLU A 282 12.12 -29.21 -6.13
CA GLU A 282 11.68 -30.10 -7.20
C GLU A 282 12.84 -30.98 -7.70
N GLN A 283 14.04 -30.42 -7.90
CA GLN A 283 15.24 -31.19 -8.28
C GLN A 283 15.59 -32.29 -7.26
N ALA A 284 15.42 -31.99 -5.97
CA ALA A 284 15.65 -32.97 -4.90
C ALA A 284 14.61 -34.11 -4.88
N LYS A 285 13.40 -33.91 -5.43
CA LYS A 285 12.41 -34.98 -5.59
C LYS A 285 12.73 -35.88 -6.78
N ASP A 286 13.21 -35.32 -7.88
CA ASP A 286 13.55 -36.08 -9.10
C ASP A 286 14.81 -36.94 -8.91
N SER A 287 15.60 -36.66 -7.87
CA SER A 287 16.83 -37.38 -7.53
C SER A 287 16.63 -38.55 -6.55
N ASN A 288 15.38 -38.83 -6.14
CA ASN A 288 15.03 -39.75 -5.05
C ASN A 288 13.92 -40.72 -5.47
#